data_AF-A0A1M6KR30-F1
#
_entry.id   AF-A0A1M6KR30-F1
#
_cell.length_a   1.000
_cell.length_b   1.000
_cell.length_c   1.000
_cell.angle_alpha   90.00
_cell.angle_beta   90.00
_cell.angle_gamma   90.00
#
_symmetry.space_group_name_H-M   'P 1'
#
loop_
_entity.id
_entity.type
_entity.pdbx_description
1 polymer ?
#
loop_
_entity_poly.entity_id
_entity_poly.type
_entity_poly.pdbx_seq_one_letter_code
_entity_poly.pdbx_strand_id
1 'polypeptide(L)'
;MVWVSISSHDATAQGIIQRDGLANMDKGAEAMYDGNYQTADLLFREALNQLGKLPSEMAYYFGRNSYHLKKYKQAINWLTKYVQLKGTSGQYYDQAVLYLDRANNAYRLIKEQQVQETENQLTTDGYYDCPSDYVMCPICHGSGVLIKPGNFGSVYQTCPYSGLTGKLTCEQYNQYLMGELGMEMRDE
;
A
#
# COMPACT_ATOMS: atom_id res chain seq x y z
N MET A 1 27.53 20.63 -36.83
CA MET A 1 26.34 19.78 -37.09
C MET A 1 26.74 18.35 -36.82
N VAL A 2 26.30 17.77 -35.71
CA VAL A 2 26.49 16.34 -35.42
C VAL A 2 25.26 15.61 -35.95
N TRP A 3 25.45 14.78 -36.98
CA TRP A 3 24.42 13.85 -37.46
C TRP A 3 24.41 12.65 -36.51
N VAL A 4 23.34 12.49 -35.73
CA VAL A 4 23.10 11.26 -34.98
C VAL A 4 22.45 10.28 -35.95
N SER A 5 23.22 9.30 -36.41
CA SER A 5 22.72 8.19 -37.21
C SER A 5 21.92 7.25 -36.31
N ILE A 6 20.59 7.33 -36.35
CA ILE A 6 19.71 6.35 -35.71
C ILE A 6 19.79 5.06 -36.52
N SER A 7 20.40 4.03 -35.94
CA SER A 7 20.52 2.70 -36.56
C SER A 7 19.14 2.06 -36.71
N SER A 8 18.79 1.65 -37.92
CA SER A 8 17.52 1.00 -38.26
C SER A 8 17.29 -0.34 -37.55
N HIS A 9 18.32 -0.94 -36.97
CA HIS A 9 18.26 -2.24 -36.28
C HIS A 9 17.54 -2.16 -34.91
N ASP A 10 17.66 -1.04 -34.19
CA ASP A 10 17.06 -0.88 -32.85
C ASP A 10 15.54 -0.70 -32.92
N ALA A 11 15.04 -0.03 -33.96
CA ALA A 11 13.61 0.20 -34.16
C ALA A 11 12.84 -1.10 -34.44
N THR A 12 13.44 -2.02 -35.20
CA THR A 12 12.85 -3.34 -35.48
C THR A 12 12.80 -4.24 -34.25
N ALA A 13 13.84 -4.23 -33.41
CA ALA A 13 13.88 -5.03 -32.19
C ALA A 13 12.85 -4.55 -31.15
N GLN A 14 12.73 -3.24 -30.96
CA GLN A 14 11.72 -2.65 -30.07
C GLN A 14 10.28 -2.95 -30.55
N GLY A 15 10.04 -2.93 -31.86
CA GLY A 15 8.74 -3.30 -32.43
C GLY A 15 8.35 -4.76 -32.18
N ILE A 16 9.31 -5.69 -32.25
CA ILE A 16 9.08 -7.12 -31.97
C ILE A 16 8.78 -7.34 -30.48
N ILE A 17 9.59 -6.76 -29.59
CA ILE A 17 9.41 -6.88 -28.13
C ILE A 17 8.04 -6.34 -27.71
N GLN A 18 7.63 -5.20 -28.27
CA GLN A 18 6.31 -4.63 -27.99
C GLN A 18 5.17 -5.55 -28.45
N ARG A 19 5.33 -6.25 -29.59
CA ARG A 19 4.34 -7.21 -30.09
C ARG A 19 4.22 -8.43 -29.19
N ASP A 20 5.35 -8.96 -28.72
CA ASP A 20 5.37 -10.11 -27.81
C ASP A 20 4.73 -9.76 -26.46
N GLY A 21 4.95 -8.52 -25.97
CA GLY A 21 4.28 -8.01 -24.77
C GLY A 21 2.75 -7.98 -24.89
N LEU A 22 2.23 -7.55 -26.05
CA LEU A 22 0.78 -7.57 -26.31
C LEU A 22 0.24 -9.00 -26.41
N ALA A 23 0.96 -9.89 -27.08
CA ALA A 23 0.57 -11.30 -27.18
C ALA A 23 0.52 -11.99 -25.81
N ASN A 24 1.48 -11.70 -24.92
CA ASN A 24 1.50 -12.20 -23.55
C ASN A 24 0.36 -11.62 -22.71
N MET A 25 0.01 -10.34 -22.90
CA MET A 25 -1.16 -9.73 -22.27
C MET A 25 -2.45 -10.47 -22.67
N ASP A 26 -2.65 -10.74 -23.97
CA ASP A 26 -3.86 -11.39 -24.47
C ASP A 26 -3.99 -12.84 -23.95
N LYS A 27 -2.89 -13.61 -23.99
CA LYS A 27 -2.84 -14.96 -23.40
C LYS A 27 -3.10 -14.92 -21.89
N GLY A 28 -2.56 -13.91 -21.20
CA GLY A 28 -2.80 -13.71 -19.77
C GLY A 28 -4.27 -13.43 -19.48
N ALA A 29 -4.93 -12.63 -20.32
CA ALA A 29 -6.35 -12.35 -20.20
C ALA A 29 -7.19 -13.63 -20.38
N GLU A 30 -6.90 -14.44 -21.40
CA GLU A 30 -7.54 -15.74 -21.63
C GLU A 30 -7.37 -16.66 -20.41
N ALA A 31 -6.13 -16.87 -19.94
CA ALA A 31 -5.85 -17.68 -18.77
C ALA A 31 -6.58 -17.17 -17.50
N MET A 32 -6.70 -15.85 -17.33
CA MET A 32 -7.47 -15.26 -16.22
C MET A 32 -8.96 -15.57 -16.35
N TYR A 33 -9.55 -15.47 -17.54
CA TYR A 33 -10.96 -15.80 -17.76
C TYR A 33 -11.25 -17.29 -17.56
N ASP A 34 -10.29 -18.15 -17.86
CA ASP A 34 -10.36 -19.59 -17.61
C ASP A 34 -10.15 -19.97 -16.13
N GLY A 35 -9.84 -19.00 -15.26
CA GLY A 35 -9.57 -19.24 -13.83
C GLY A 35 -8.15 -19.68 -13.51
N ASN A 36 -7.25 -19.73 -14.51
CA ASN A 36 -5.84 -20.07 -14.36
C ASN A 36 -5.02 -18.86 -13.89
N TYR A 37 -5.35 -18.35 -12.69
CA TYR A 37 -4.86 -17.05 -12.21
C TYR A 37 -3.33 -16.98 -12.00
N GLN A 38 -2.69 -18.10 -11.63
CA GLN A 38 -1.24 -18.17 -11.48
C GLN A 38 -0.54 -18.04 -12.84
N THR A 39 -1.02 -18.77 -13.84
CA THR A 39 -0.53 -18.69 -15.23
C THR A 39 -0.72 -17.27 -15.78
N ALA A 40 -1.89 -16.68 -15.53
CA ALA A 40 -2.17 -15.31 -15.92
C ALA A 40 -1.19 -14.31 -15.25
N ASP A 41 -0.89 -14.45 -13.96
CA ASP A 41 0.08 -13.59 -13.25
C ASP A 41 1.47 -13.62 -13.88
N LEU A 42 1.92 -14.80 -14.30
CA LEU A 42 3.21 -14.97 -14.99
C LEU A 42 3.20 -14.25 -16.35
N LEU A 43 2.20 -14.54 -17.18
CA LEU A 43 2.04 -13.93 -18.52
C LEU A 43 1.93 -12.39 -18.43
N PHE A 44 1.20 -11.89 -17.43
CA PHE A 44 1.09 -10.45 -17.20
C PHE A 44 2.41 -9.80 -16.79
N ARG A 45 3.23 -10.45 -15.96
CA ARG A 45 4.57 -9.94 -15.60
C ARG A 45 5.50 -9.92 -16.80
N GLU A 46 5.46 -10.97 -17.63
CA GLU A 46 6.22 -11.03 -18.87
C GLU A 46 5.81 -9.89 -19.82
N ALA A 47 4.51 -9.68 -20.00
CA ALA A 47 3.98 -8.57 -20.79
C ALA A 47 4.48 -7.22 -20.25
N LEU A 48 4.41 -6.97 -18.95
CA LEU A 48 4.86 -5.71 -18.35
C LEU A 48 6.35 -5.43 -18.56
N ASN A 49 7.19 -6.47 -18.63
CA ASN A 49 8.62 -6.33 -18.90
C ASN A 49 8.92 -6.00 -20.38
N GLN A 50 7.99 -6.29 -21.29
CA GLN A 50 8.14 -6.13 -22.73
C GLN A 50 7.44 -4.86 -23.26
N LEU A 51 6.38 -4.39 -22.58
CA LEU A 51 5.61 -3.23 -23.00
C LEU A 51 6.34 -1.93 -22.64
N GLY A 52 6.73 -1.15 -23.65
CA GLY A 52 7.32 0.17 -23.44
C GLY A 52 6.33 1.23 -22.93
N LYS A 53 5.03 1.01 -23.18
CA LYS A 53 3.93 1.82 -22.64
C LYS A 53 2.83 0.89 -22.15
N LEU A 54 2.35 1.14 -20.93
CA LEU A 54 1.28 0.38 -20.31
C LEU A 54 -0.07 0.60 -21.04
N PRO A 55 -0.66 -0.43 -21.67
CA PRO A 55 -2.03 -0.39 -22.16
C PRO A 55 -3.01 -0.29 -20.98
N SER A 56 -4.13 0.41 -21.17
CA SER A 56 -5.17 0.50 -20.13
C SER A 56 -5.72 -0.86 -19.74
N GLU A 57 -6.01 -1.71 -20.72
CA GLU A 57 -6.64 -3.02 -20.49
C GLU A 57 -5.74 -3.93 -19.64
N MET A 58 -4.42 -3.77 -19.78
CA MET A 58 -3.45 -4.44 -18.92
C MET A 58 -3.68 -4.13 -17.44
N ALA A 59 -3.97 -2.86 -17.10
CA ALA A 59 -4.26 -2.47 -15.72
C ALA A 59 -5.55 -3.13 -15.19
N TYR A 60 -6.58 -3.27 -16.04
CA TYR A 60 -7.79 -3.99 -15.65
C TYR A 60 -7.53 -5.49 -15.45
N TYR A 61 -6.95 -6.17 -16.45
CA TYR A 61 -6.72 -7.61 -16.39
C TYR A 61 -5.81 -7.99 -15.23
N PHE A 62 -4.70 -7.29 -15.06
CA PHE A 62 -3.78 -7.59 -13.99
C PHE A 62 -4.40 -7.31 -12.63
N GLY A 63 -5.13 -6.20 -12.47
CA GLY A 63 -5.84 -5.87 -11.24
C GLY A 63 -6.90 -6.91 -10.86
N ARG A 64 -7.72 -7.36 -11.81
CA ARG A 64 -8.72 -8.41 -11.59
C ARG A 64 -8.07 -9.75 -11.25
N ASN A 65 -6.98 -10.12 -11.92
CA ASN A 65 -6.23 -11.33 -11.60
C ASN A 65 -5.63 -11.28 -10.20
N SER A 66 -5.04 -10.15 -9.81
CA SER A 66 -4.50 -9.93 -8.46
C SER A 66 -5.56 -10.11 -7.38
N TYR A 67 -6.81 -9.71 -7.63
CA TYR A 67 -7.91 -9.93 -6.69
C TYR A 67 -8.14 -11.41 -6.44
N HIS A 68 -8.21 -12.22 -7.50
CA HIS A 68 -8.42 -13.67 -7.38
C HIS A 68 -7.25 -14.39 -6.70
N LEU A 69 -6.02 -13.87 -6.86
CA LEU A 69 -4.86 -14.33 -6.12
C LEU A 69 -4.78 -13.80 -4.68
N LYS A 70 -5.82 -13.11 -4.19
CA LYS A 70 -5.87 -12.47 -2.86
C LYS A 70 -4.77 -11.42 -2.63
N LYS A 71 -4.14 -10.92 -3.70
CA LYS A 71 -3.16 -9.83 -3.67
C LYS A 71 -3.89 -8.49 -3.67
N TYR A 72 -4.75 -8.25 -2.68
CA TYR A 72 -5.73 -7.16 -2.72
C TYR A 72 -5.13 -5.76 -2.85
N LYS A 73 -4.01 -5.46 -2.18
CA LYS A 73 -3.29 -4.18 -2.35
C LYS A 73 -2.87 -3.94 -3.80
N GLN A 74 -2.38 -4.99 -4.48
CA GLN A 74 -2.00 -4.91 -5.88
C GLN A 74 -3.23 -4.72 -6.77
N ALA A 75 -4.32 -5.46 -6.50
CA ALA A 75 -5.59 -5.31 -7.22
C ALA A 75 -6.11 -3.86 -7.14
N ILE A 76 -6.15 -3.27 -5.94
CA ILE A 76 -6.58 -1.89 -5.69
C ILE A 76 -5.77 -0.91 -6.55
N ASN A 77 -4.44 -1.02 -6.55
CA ASN A 77 -3.58 -0.11 -7.30
C ASN A 77 -3.86 -0.17 -8.80
N TRP A 78 -3.95 -1.36 -9.38
CA TRP A 78 -4.14 -1.53 -10.82
C TRP A 78 -5.56 -1.17 -11.28
N LEU A 79 -6.59 -1.55 -10.52
CA LEU A 79 -7.98 -1.22 -10.86
C LEU A 79 -8.24 0.28 -10.72
N THR A 80 -7.67 0.92 -9.69
CA THR A 80 -7.68 2.39 -9.57
C THR A 80 -7.02 3.04 -10.78
N LYS A 81 -5.87 2.51 -11.21
CA LYS A 81 -5.18 3.02 -12.40
C LYS A 81 -6.01 2.87 -13.68
N TYR A 82 -6.72 1.76 -13.86
CA TYR A 82 -7.64 1.59 -14.99
C TYR A 82 -8.72 2.67 -15.01
N VAL A 83 -9.42 2.86 -13.88
CA VAL A 83 -10.47 3.86 -13.75
C VAL A 83 -9.93 5.27 -14.01
N GLN A 84 -8.73 5.61 -13.52
CA GLN A 84 -8.09 6.90 -13.79
C GLN A 84 -7.78 7.11 -15.28
N LEU A 85 -7.36 6.06 -16.00
CA LEU A 85 -6.96 6.15 -17.40
C LEU A 85 -8.15 6.19 -18.36
N LYS A 86 -9.25 5.52 -18.02
CA LYS A 86 -10.40 5.35 -18.93
C LYS A 86 -11.67 6.08 -18.51
N GLY A 87 -11.78 6.44 -17.24
CA GLY A 87 -13.00 6.99 -16.68
C GLY A 87 -14.20 6.05 -16.88
N THR A 88 -15.40 6.64 -16.88
CA THR A 88 -16.68 5.93 -17.06
C THR A 88 -16.88 5.37 -18.47
N SER A 89 -16.09 5.81 -19.45
CA SER A 89 -16.15 5.31 -20.84
C SER A 89 -15.37 4.02 -21.09
N GLY A 90 -14.67 3.49 -20.08
CA GLY A 90 -13.89 2.25 -20.21
C GLY A 90 -14.80 1.03 -20.38
N GLN A 91 -14.45 0.14 -21.32
CA GLN A 91 -15.23 -1.09 -21.59
C GLN A 91 -15.42 -2.00 -20.36
N TYR A 92 -14.52 -1.90 -19.38
CA TYR A 92 -14.56 -2.67 -18.14
C TYR A 92 -14.84 -1.80 -16.91
N TYR A 93 -15.36 -0.59 -17.06
CA TYR A 93 -15.56 0.34 -15.96
C TYR A 93 -16.36 -0.29 -14.79
N ASP A 94 -17.54 -0.84 -15.08
CA ASP A 94 -18.41 -1.42 -14.05
C ASP A 94 -17.73 -2.59 -13.31
N GLN A 95 -17.04 -3.46 -14.07
CA GLN A 95 -16.30 -4.57 -13.49
C GLN A 95 -15.10 -4.09 -12.66
N ALA A 96 -14.38 -3.08 -13.14
CA ALA A 96 -13.24 -2.51 -12.43
C ALA A 96 -13.67 -1.90 -11.08
N VAL A 97 -14.77 -1.16 -11.06
CA VAL A 97 -15.35 -0.59 -9.81
C VAL A 97 -15.80 -1.71 -8.87
N LEU A 98 -16.48 -2.73 -9.39
CA LEU A 98 -16.93 -3.88 -8.58
C LEU A 98 -15.74 -4.61 -7.92
N TYR A 99 -14.70 -4.94 -8.67
CA TYR A 99 -13.53 -5.62 -8.11
C TYR A 99 -12.70 -4.71 -7.21
N LEU A 100 -12.66 -3.40 -7.48
CA LEU A 100 -11.99 -2.43 -6.63
C LEU A 100 -12.66 -2.36 -5.25
N ASP A 101 -13.99 -2.26 -5.20
CA ASP A 101 -14.74 -2.30 -3.94
C ASP A 101 -14.50 -3.60 -3.16
N ARG A 102 -14.62 -4.75 -3.84
CA ARG A 102 -14.34 -6.06 -3.22
C ARG A 102 -12.91 -6.17 -2.69
N ALA A 103 -11.93 -5.67 -3.44
CA ALA A 103 -10.53 -5.69 -3.02
C ALA A 103 -10.29 -4.76 -1.82
N ASN A 104 -10.89 -3.57 -1.80
CA ASN A 104 -10.82 -2.65 -0.67
C ASN A 104 -11.42 -3.26 0.61
N ASN A 105 -12.61 -3.86 0.50
CA ASN A 105 -13.26 -4.52 1.63
C ASN A 105 -12.41 -5.70 2.16
N ALA A 106 -11.90 -6.56 1.28
CA ALA A 106 -11.04 -7.67 1.67
C ALA A 106 -9.71 -7.19 2.28
N TYR A 107 -9.11 -6.14 1.73
CA TYR A 107 -7.88 -5.56 2.26
C TYR A 107 -8.08 -4.94 3.65
N ARG A 108 -9.22 -4.28 3.88
CA ARG A 108 -9.59 -3.73 5.18
C ARG A 108 -9.72 -4.83 6.24
N LEU A 109 -10.44 -5.90 5.93
CA LEU A 109 -10.61 -7.03 6.86
C LEU A 109 -9.27 -7.67 7.25
N ILE A 110 -8.36 -7.88 6.30
CA ILE A 110 -7.01 -8.39 6.61
C ILE A 110 -6.24 -7.42 7.51
N LYS A 111 -6.39 -6.11 7.28
CA LYS A 111 -5.73 -5.10 8.10
C LYS A 111 -6.28 -5.08 9.52
N GLU A 112 -7.59 -5.16 9.68
CA GLU A 112 -8.25 -5.25 10.98
C GLU A 112 -7.81 -6.51 11.74
N GLN A 113 -7.75 -7.66 11.07
CA GLN A 113 -7.24 -8.90 11.66
C GLN A 113 -5.79 -8.79 12.12
N GLN A 114 -4.91 -8.22 11.30
CA GLN A 114 -3.50 -8.00 11.67
C GLN A 114 -3.35 -7.09 12.87
N VAL A 115 -4.16 -6.02 12.95
CA VAL A 115 -4.19 -5.12 14.11
C VAL A 115 -4.64 -5.89 15.34
N GLN A 116 -5.75 -6.64 15.26
CA GLN A 116 -6.26 -7.43 16.39
C GLN A 116 -5.28 -8.51 16.85
N GLU A 117 -4.60 -9.20 15.94
CA GLU A 117 -3.57 -10.18 16.28
C GLU A 117 -2.39 -9.53 17.00
N THR A 118 -1.97 -8.36 16.53
CA THR A 118 -0.90 -7.59 17.16
C THR A 118 -1.31 -7.10 18.54
N GLU A 119 -2.53 -6.55 18.68
CA GLU A 119 -3.10 -6.16 19.97
C GLU A 119 -3.15 -7.35 20.92
N ASN A 120 -3.69 -8.49 20.48
CA ASN A 120 -3.75 -9.69 21.30
C ASN A 120 -2.35 -10.15 21.74
N GLN A 121 -1.35 -10.15 20.86
CA GLN A 121 0.02 -10.50 21.26
C GLN A 121 0.59 -9.54 22.30
N LEU A 122 0.27 -8.24 22.19
CA LEU A 122 0.70 -7.23 23.16
C LEU A 122 -0.05 -7.34 24.49
N THR A 123 -1.33 -7.77 24.49
CA THR A 123 -2.17 -7.81 25.69
C THR A 123 -2.21 -9.18 26.38
N THR A 124 -1.92 -10.28 25.69
CA THR A 124 -2.02 -11.65 26.27
C THR A 124 -0.93 -11.91 27.31
N ASP A 125 0.26 -11.32 27.16
CA ASP A 125 1.32 -11.40 28.16
C ASP A 125 1.18 -10.35 29.27
N GLY A 126 0.20 -9.44 29.16
CA GLY A 126 -0.22 -8.45 30.17
C GLY A 126 0.83 -7.39 30.55
N TYR A 127 2.10 -7.64 30.26
CA TYR A 127 3.22 -6.82 30.65
C TYR A 127 4.38 -6.99 29.67
N TYR A 128 4.65 -5.95 28.90
CA TYR A 128 5.84 -5.83 28.07
C TYR A 128 7.07 -5.55 28.96
N ASP A 129 8.01 -6.50 28.99
CA ASP A 129 9.27 -6.35 29.71
C ASP A 129 10.24 -5.46 28.91
N CYS A 130 10.47 -4.23 29.41
CA CYS A 130 11.29 -3.25 28.72
C CYS A 130 12.79 -3.54 28.93
N PRO A 131 13.64 -3.43 27.89
CA PRO A 131 15.08 -3.64 28.02
C PRO A 131 15.80 -2.56 28.85
N SER A 132 15.11 -1.48 29.22
CA SER A 132 15.61 -0.37 30.03
C SER A 132 14.51 0.23 30.89
N ASP A 133 14.90 0.90 31.98
CA ASP A 133 13.98 1.55 32.93
C ASP A 133 13.02 2.57 32.27
N TYR A 134 13.44 3.14 31.14
CA TYR A 134 12.68 4.10 30.36
C TYR A 134 12.59 3.68 28.91
N VAL A 135 11.44 3.95 28.30
CA VAL A 135 11.16 3.76 26.88
C VAL A 135 10.92 5.12 26.23
N MET A 136 11.36 5.28 25.00
CA MET A 136 11.04 6.47 24.21
C MET A 136 9.52 6.55 24.01
N CYS A 137 8.91 7.70 24.32
CA CYS A 137 7.48 7.87 24.14
C CYS A 137 7.11 7.71 22.65
N PRO A 138 6.21 6.77 22.29
CA PRO A 138 5.86 6.50 20.90
C PRO A 138 5.05 7.64 20.26
N ILE A 139 4.44 8.50 21.08
CA ILE A 139 3.57 9.61 20.65
C ILE A 139 4.39 10.81 20.16
N CYS A 140 5.42 11.21 20.90
CA CYS A 140 6.28 12.34 20.55
C CYS A 140 7.67 11.92 20.04
N HIS A 141 7.92 10.62 19.89
CA HIS A 141 9.21 10.08 19.46
C HIS A 141 10.41 10.64 20.24
N GLY A 142 10.27 10.79 21.56
CA GLY A 142 11.36 11.30 22.41
C GLY A 142 11.50 12.83 22.48
N SER A 143 10.74 13.60 21.69
CA SER A 143 10.88 15.06 21.66
C SER A 143 10.25 15.78 22.87
N GLY A 144 9.29 15.13 23.53
CA GLY A 144 8.44 15.76 24.56
C GLY A 144 7.44 16.79 23.99
N VAL A 145 7.37 16.95 22.66
CA VAL A 145 6.53 17.96 21.99
C VAL A 145 5.90 17.39 20.72
N LEU A 146 4.58 17.53 20.61
CA LEU A 146 3.81 17.26 19.41
C LEU A 146 3.78 18.49 18.52
N ILE A 147 4.12 18.30 17.25
CA ILE A 147 4.18 19.36 16.25
C ILE A 147 3.04 19.13 15.27
N LYS A 148 2.09 20.06 15.21
CA LYS A 148 0.95 20.01 14.30
C LYS A 148 1.02 21.16 13.30
N PRO A 149 0.87 20.91 11.99
CA PRO A 149 0.81 21.99 11.00
C PRO A 149 -0.47 22.81 11.19
N GLY A 150 -0.35 24.13 11.29
CA GLY A 150 -1.48 25.06 11.40
C GLY A 150 -1.45 26.14 10.31
N ASN A 151 -2.57 26.87 10.16
CA ASN A 151 -2.75 27.88 9.11
C ASN A 151 -1.74 29.05 9.18
N PHE A 152 -1.10 29.26 10.33
CA PHE A 152 -0.13 30.34 10.56
C PHE A 152 1.27 29.81 10.92
N GLY A 153 1.54 28.53 10.66
CA GLY A 153 2.77 27.84 11.05
C GLY A 153 2.51 26.64 11.96
N SER A 154 3.59 25.96 12.36
CA SER A 154 3.51 24.79 13.22
C SER A 154 3.12 25.17 14.65
N VAL A 155 2.12 24.47 15.19
CA VAL A 155 1.70 24.57 16.59
C VAL A 155 2.43 23.49 17.38
N TYR A 156 3.11 23.90 18.45
CA TYR A 156 3.86 23.03 19.35
C TYR A 156 3.04 22.82 20.62
N GLN A 157 2.82 21.55 20.99
CA GLN A 157 2.09 21.17 22.19
C GLN A 157 2.95 20.19 22.98
N THR A 158 3.11 20.38 24.28
CA THR A 158 3.81 19.40 25.12
C THR A 158 3.13 18.03 25.01
N CYS A 159 3.92 16.96 24.99
CA CYS A 159 3.40 15.61 24.93
C CYS A 159 2.53 15.33 26.17
N PRO A 160 1.25 14.94 26.01
CA PRO A 160 0.34 14.76 27.13
C PRO A 160 0.67 13.53 27.99
N TYR A 161 1.51 12.62 27.50
CA TYR A 161 1.86 11.37 28.21
C TYR A 161 3.24 11.39 28.85
N SER A 162 4.23 11.97 28.17
CA SER A 162 5.63 11.99 28.64
C SER A 162 6.09 13.36 29.13
N GLY A 163 5.20 14.36 29.11
CA GLY A 163 5.56 15.75 29.31
C GLY A 163 6.72 16.18 28.40
N LEU A 164 7.58 17.04 28.93
CA LEU A 164 8.78 17.54 28.24
C LEU A 164 9.91 16.50 28.15
N THR A 165 9.82 15.38 28.87
CA THR A 165 10.91 14.39 28.93
C THR A 165 11.02 13.56 27.65
N GLY A 166 9.88 13.39 26.95
CA GLY A 166 9.76 12.49 25.80
C GLY A 166 9.93 11.01 26.14
N LYS A 167 9.99 10.64 27.42
CA LYS A 167 10.24 9.28 27.90
C LYS A 167 9.09 8.82 28.79
N LEU A 168 8.82 7.53 28.79
CA LEU A 168 7.88 6.87 29.69
C LEU A 168 8.68 5.86 30.52
N THR A 169 8.34 5.66 31.79
CA THR A 169 8.83 4.49 32.53
C THR A 169 8.27 3.21 31.89
N CYS A 170 8.88 2.05 32.15
CA CYS A 170 8.35 0.79 31.63
C CYS A 170 6.88 0.56 32.07
N GLU A 171 6.53 0.93 33.30
CA GLU A 171 5.16 0.84 33.81
C GLU A 171 4.20 1.79 33.07
N GLN A 172 4.58 3.06 32.89
CA GLN A 172 3.79 4.02 32.12
C GLN A 172 3.62 3.58 30.65
N TYR A 173 4.66 2.99 30.06
CA TYR A 173 4.60 2.46 28.71
C TYR A 173 3.61 1.29 28.61
N ASN A 174 3.60 0.39 29.60
CA ASN A 174 2.62 -0.68 29.68
C ASN A 174 1.18 -0.17 29.88
N GLN A 175 0.97 0.79 30.77
CA GLN A 175 -0.33 1.47 30.92
C GLN A 175 -0.78 2.14 29.61
N TYR A 176 0.15 2.73 28.87
CA TYR A 176 -0.14 3.32 27.55
C TYR A 176 -0.58 2.25 26.55
N LEU A 177 0.11 1.10 26.49
CA LEU A 177 -0.27 -0.02 25.61
C LEU A 177 -1.66 -0.57 25.94
N MET A 178 -2.07 -0.55 27.21
CA MET A 178 -3.40 -0.99 27.66
C MET A 178 -4.48 0.10 27.51
N GLY A 179 -4.12 1.33 27.14
CA GLY A 179 -5.05 2.46 27.08
C GLY A 179 -5.46 3.01 28.45
N GLU A 180 -4.71 2.67 29.49
CA GLU A 180 -4.96 3.05 30.89
C GLU A 180 -4.12 4.26 31.35
N LEU A 181 -3.08 4.64 30.60
CA LEU A 181 -2.26 5.79 30.93
C LEU A 181 -3.07 7.09 30.77
N GLY A 182 -3.38 7.74 31.89
CA GLY A 182 -3.99 9.06 31.88
C GLY A 182 -3.08 10.11 31.24
N MET A 183 -3.68 11.09 30.56
CA MET A 183 -2.94 12.28 30.14
C MET A 183 -2.57 13.12 31.37
N GLU A 184 -1.32 13.55 31.48
CA GLU A 184 -0.94 14.60 32.44
C GLU A 184 -1.61 15.90 32.00
N MET A 185 -2.83 16.15 32.47
CA MET A 185 -3.42 17.47 32.40
C MET A 185 -2.66 18.34 33.39
N ARG A 186 -1.84 19.26 32.88
CA ARG A 186 -1.42 20.41 33.67
C ARG A 186 -2.44 21.51 33.46
N ASP A 187 -3.25 21.73 34.48
CA ASP A 187 -4.05 22.93 34.66
C ASP A 187 -3.07 24.12 34.78
N GLU A 188 -2.94 24.90 33.70
CA GLU A 188 -2.39 26.26 33.73
C GLU A 188 -3.27 27.21 32.91
#